data_AF-Q09KI0-F1
#
_entry.id   AF-Q09KI0-F1
#
_cell.length_a   1.000
_cell.length_b   1.000
_cell.length_c   1.000
_cell.angle_alpha   90.00
_cell.angle_beta   90.00
_cell.angle_gamma   90.00
#
_symmetry.space_group_name_H-M   'P 1'
#
loop_
_entity.id
_entity.type
_entity.pdbx_description
1 polymer ?
#
loop_
_entity_poly.entity_id
_entity_poly.type
_entity_poly.pdbx_seq_one_letter_code
_entity_poly.pdbx_strand_id
1 'polypeptide(L)'
;MNKKPSKVMTLSALMMVFAAGNMMPAHTFAAENMKSVSVHAVAKAYHEYEEYSLGPEGLKDAMERTGSNALVMDLYALTIIKQGNVSFGNVTTVDAPLRAKIVQHQNTARSNAKQWLDVLKPQLISTNQNIINYNTKFQNYYDTLVKAVDTKDKATLTKGLTRLSNSITENKEQVDKLVEDLKRFRNKMTADTQNFKTDANQITSILASQDAGIPLLQSQITTYNEAMSKYNALIIGSSVATALGPIAIIGGTVVIATGAGTPLGVALIAGGTAAVGGGTTGIVLAKKELDNAQAEIQKITGKITTAQLEVAGLTNIKMQTEYLTNTIDTAITALQNISNQWHTMGAKYHSLLQNVDSISPEELVFMKEDLSIAKDSWKNIKDYAEKIYAEDIQVVDREKV
;
A
#
# COMPACT_ATOMS: atom_id res chain seq x y z
N MET A 1 -17.08 -37.94 -47.49
CA MET A 1 -17.19 -36.47 -47.37
C MET A 1 -16.45 -36.06 -46.10
N ASN A 2 -15.24 -35.48 -46.27
CA ASN A 2 -14.86 -34.08 -45.95
C ASN A 2 -14.86 -33.73 -44.45
N LYS A 3 -13.89 -33.04 -43.84
CA LYS A 3 -12.46 -32.72 -44.04
C LYS A 3 -12.04 -31.99 -42.71
N LYS A 4 -10.79 -32.16 -42.26
CA LYS A 4 -10.04 -31.60 -41.09
C LYS A 4 -9.96 -30.03 -41.03
N PRO A 5 -9.24 -29.31 -40.10
CA PRO A 5 -8.22 -29.72 -39.09
C PRO A 5 -8.09 -28.96 -37.71
N SER A 6 -7.32 -29.56 -36.78
CA SER A 6 -6.27 -29.03 -35.84
C SER A 6 -6.46 -27.70 -35.09
N LYS A 7 -6.13 -27.53 -33.80
CA LYS A 7 -4.86 -27.83 -33.07
C LYS A 7 -5.12 -27.86 -31.56
N VAL A 8 -4.70 -28.92 -30.86
CA VAL A 8 -4.48 -28.91 -29.40
C VAL A 8 -2.97 -28.79 -29.23
N MET A 9 -2.50 -27.66 -28.70
CA MET A 9 -1.11 -27.48 -28.32
C MET A 9 -0.97 -27.85 -26.84
N THR A 10 -0.53 -29.08 -26.62
CA THR A 10 0.14 -29.54 -25.40
C THR A 10 1.36 -28.66 -25.14
N LEU A 11 1.36 -27.90 -24.04
CA LEU A 11 2.56 -27.20 -23.58
C LEU A 11 3.36 -28.17 -22.70
N SER A 12 4.32 -28.85 -23.33
CA SER A 12 5.32 -29.67 -22.66
C SER A 12 6.22 -28.78 -21.81
N ALA A 13 6.20 -29.00 -20.49
CA ALA A 13 7.19 -28.49 -19.57
C ALA A 13 8.54 -29.17 -19.85
N LEU A 14 9.49 -28.43 -20.42
CA LEU A 14 10.90 -28.81 -20.46
C LEU A 14 11.57 -28.18 -19.23
N MET A 15 11.38 -28.83 -18.09
CA MET A 15 12.26 -28.69 -16.93
C MET A 15 13.53 -29.48 -17.25
N MET A 16 14.58 -28.80 -17.70
CA MET A 16 15.89 -29.43 -17.81
C MET A 16 16.52 -29.46 -16.41
N VAL A 17 16.35 -30.62 -15.78
CA VAL A 17 17.07 -31.08 -14.61
C VAL A 17 18.52 -31.33 -15.00
N PHE A 18 19.46 -30.62 -14.39
CA PHE A 18 20.78 -31.19 -14.10
C PHE A 18 20.77 -31.62 -12.63
N ALA A 19 20.56 -32.91 -12.43
CA ALA A 19 20.75 -33.60 -11.17
C ALA A 19 22.10 -34.33 -11.23
N ALA A 20 22.96 -34.01 -10.28
CA ALA A 20 23.93 -34.91 -9.65
C ALA A 20 24.46 -34.10 -8.46
N GLY A 21 24.22 -34.41 -7.20
CA GLY A 21 23.87 -35.66 -6.54
C GLY A 21 24.69 -35.63 -5.25
N ASN A 22 24.03 -35.66 -4.10
CA ASN A 22 24.37 -36.51 -2.95
C ASN A 22 23.56 -36.09 -1.71
N MET A 23 23.05 -37.13 -1.05
CA MET A 23 22.28 -37.09 0.18
C MET A 23 23.20 -36.98 1.41
N MET A 24 22.63 -36.40 2.49
CA MET A 24 23.01 -36.44 3.92
C MET A 24 24.12 -35.47 4.41
N PRO A 25 24.19 -35.11 5.71
CA PRO A 25 23.18 -34.95 6.77
C PRO A 25 23.24 -33.54 7.44
N ALA A 26 22.29 -33.25 8.33
CA ALA A 26 22.21 -32.01 9.10
C ALA A 26 23.38 -31.82 10.07
N HIS A 27 24.32 -30.90 9.80
CA HIS A 27 25.22 -30.31 10.81
C HIS A 27 25.61 -28.85 10.45
N THR A 28 25.24 -27.93 11.36
CA THR A 28 25.97 -26.72 11.82
C THR A 28 26.82 -25.88 10.85
N PHE A 29 26.41 -24.61 10.71
CA PHE A 29 27.21 -23.37 10.59
C PHE A 29 28.55 -23.40 9.83
N ALA A 30 28.57 -22.71 8.68
CA ALA A 30 29.60 -21.73 8.34
C ALA A 30 29.02 -20.72 7.34
N ALA A 31 29.03 -19.44 7.72
CA ALA A 31 28.68 -18.34 6.83
C ALA A 31 29.76 -18.21 5.77
N GLU A 32 29.48 -18.61 4.54
CA GLU A 32 30.30 -18.29 3.39
C GLU A 32 29.53 -17.34 2.48
N ASN A 33 30.15 -16.19 2.24
CA ASN A 33 29.62 -15.06 1.50
C ASN A 33 29.18 -15.45 0.08
N MET A 34 27.95 -15.91 -0.09
CA MET A 34 27.24 -15.70 -1.35
C MET A 34 26.91 -14.21 -1.43
N LYS A 35 27.87 -13.45 -1.98
CA LYS A 35 27.58 -12.15 -2.57
C LYS A 35 26.49 -12.40 -3.61
N SER A 36 25.24 -12.17 -3.22
CA SER A 36 24.24 -11.72 -4.18
C SER A 36 24.89 -10.59 -4.95
N VAL A 37 24.91 -10.70 -6.28
CA VAL A 37 25.25 -9.56 -7.12
C VAL A 37 24.15 -8.55 -6.83
N SER A 38 24.40 -7.67 -5.87
CA SER A 38 23.56 -6.53 -5.60
C SER A 38 23.48 -5.75 -6.90
N VAL A 39 22.32 -5.15 -7.21
CA VAL A 39 22.18 -4.20 -8.31
C VAL A 39 23.24 -3.07 -8.19
N HIS A 40 23.75 -2.84 -6.98
CA HIS A 40 24.89 -1.96 -6.67
C HIS A 40 26.25 -2.44 -7.25
N ALA A 41 26.45 -3.74 -7.47
CA ALA A 41 27.67 -4.28 -8.07
C ALA A 41 27.71 -4.12 -9.61
N VAL A 42 26.53 -4.04 -10.27
CA VAL A 42 26.44 -3.67 -11.69
C VAL A 42 26.60 -2.14 -11.86
N ALA A 43 26.13 -1.35 -10.89
CA ALA A 43 26.31 0.11 -10.88
C ALA A 43 27.79 0.54 -10.73
N LYS A 44 28.63 -0.23 -10.04
CA LYS A 44 30.03 0.14 -9.76
C LYS A 44 30.96 0.17 -10.97
N ALA A 45 30.56 -0.33 -12.13
CA ALA A 45 31.36 -0.30 -13.36
C ALA A 45 31.14 0.96 -14.23
N TYR A 46 30.19 1.83 -13.88
CA TYR A 46 29.76 2.99 -14.71
C TYR A 46 30.02 4.36 -14.05
N HIS A 47 30.99 4.45 -13.14
CA HIS A 47 31.16 5.61 -12.25
C HIS A 47 31.67 6.92 -12.90
N GLU A 48 31.80 7.02 -14.23
CA GLU A 48 32.18 8.28 -14.90
C GLU A 48 31.00 9.01 -15.60
N TYR A 49 29.79 8.43 -15.69
CA TYR A 49 28.68 9.02 -16.46
C TYR A 49 27.31 9.01 -15.76
N GLU A 50 27.24 8.96 -14.42
CA GLU A 50 25.95 9.04 -13.68
C GLU A 50 25.20 10.38 -13.88
N GLU A 51 25.89 11.44 -14.32
CA GLU A 51 25.34 12.79 -14.45
C GLU A 51 24.19 12.87 -15.47
N TYR A 52 24.12 11.94 -16.42
CA TYR A 52 23.13 11.95 -17.51
C TYR A 52 22.14 10.76 -17.51
N SER A 53 22.09 9.93 -16.46
CA SER A 53 21.08 8.86 -16.42
C SER A 53 19.66 9.43 -16.34
N LEU A 54 18.89 9.33 -17.43
CA LEU A 54 17.52 9.85 -17.56
C LEU A 54 16.44 8.85 -17.10
N GLY A 55 16.86 7.77 -16.45
CA GLY A 55 16.02 6.67 -15.99
C GLY A 55 15.25 6.99 -14.70
N PRO A 56 14.19 6.21 -14.40
CA PRO A 56 13.37 6.33 -13.20
C PRO A 56 13.95 5.54 -12.01
N GLU A 57 15.23 5.67 -11.71
CA GLU A 57 15.84 4.91 -10.60
C GLU A 57 15.11 5.18 -9.27
N GLY A 58 14.85 4.14 -8.47
CA GLY A 58 14.16 4.26 -7.19
C GLY A 58 12.65 4.53 -7.25
N LEU A 59 12.08 4.85 -8.43
CA LEU A 59 10.65 5.11 -8.57
C LEU A 59 9.82 3.86 -8.31
N LYS A 60 10.30 2.68 -8.73
CA LYS A 60 9.64 1.39 -8.48
C LYS A 60 9.37 1.15 -7.00
N ASP A 61 10.39 1.30 -6.16
CA ASP A 61 10.29 1.05 -4.72
C ASP A 61 9.37 2.07 -4.03
N ALA A 62 9.37 3.32 -4.52
CA ALA A 62 8.48 4.36 -4.02
C ALA A 62 7.01 4.10 -4.39
N MET A 63 6.75 3.61 -5.61
CA MET A 63 5.42 3.19 -6.07
C MET A 63 4.92 1.97 -5.29
N GLU A 64 5.78 0.97 -5.10
CA GLU A 64 5.52 -0.24 -4.33
C GLU A 64 5.03 0.10 -2.91
N ARG A 65 5.79 0.92 -2.19
CA ARG A 65 5.43 1.36 -0.84
C ARG A 65 4.16 2.19 -0.83
N THR A 66 3.96 3.05 -1.82
CA THR A 66 2.74 3.87 -1.93
C THR A 66 1.50 2.99 -2.13
N GLY A 67 1.57 2.00 -3.03
CA GLY A 67 0.49 1.05 -3.28
C GLY A 67 0.12 0.23 -2.05
N SER A 68 1.10 -0.37 -1.37
CA SER A 68 0.84 -1.18 -0.17
C SER A 68 0.25 -0.36 0.98
N ASN A 69 0.69 0.89 1.17
CA ASN A 69 0.09 1.78 2.17
C ASN A 69 -1.35 2.14 1.82
N ALA A 70 -1.64 2.41 0.54
CA ALA A 70 -3.00 2.72 0.10
C ALA A 70 -3.95 1.54 0.34
N LEU A 71 -3.51 0.32 0.07
CA LEU A 71 -4.27 -0.89 0.37
C LEU A 71 -4.61 -1.01 1.87
N VAL A 72 -3.63 -0.83 2.75
CA VAL A 72 -3.86 -0.90 4.20
C VAL A 72 -4.81 0.21 4.68
N MET A 73 -4.68 1.42 4.14
CA MET A 73 -5.61 2.52 4.43
C MET A 73 -7.05 2.20 3.98
N ASP A 74 -7.22 1.56 2.81
CA ASP A 74 -8.54 1.09 2.35
C ASP A 74 -9.16 0.09 3.32
N LEU A 75 -8.37 -0.87 3.83
CA LEU A 75 -8.87 -1.88 4.77
C LEU A 75 -9.38 -1.23 6.06
N TYR A 76 -8.63 -0.28 6.64
CA TYR A 76 -9.06 0.45 7.83
C TYR A 76 -10.26 1.34 7.56
N ALA A 77 -10.27 2.07 6.44
CA ALA A 77 -11.39 2.94 6.07
C ALA A 77 -12.70 2.15 5.87
N LEU A 78 -12.64 1.03 5.14
CA LEU A 78 -13.79 0.15 4.93
C LEU A 78 -14.29 -0.48 6.23
N THR A 79 -13.38 -0.86 7.13
CA THR A 79 -13.74 -1.39 8.45
C THR A 79 -14.52 -0.36 9.27
N ILE A 80 -14.05 0.89 9.32
CA ILE A 80 -14.73 2.00 10.01
C ILE A 80 -16.13 2.24 9.43
N ILE A 81 -16.27 2.17 8.10
CA ILE A 81 -17.55 2.36 7.40
C ILE A 81 -18.53 1.22 7.70
N LYS A 82 -18.08 -0.03 7.64
CA LYS A 82 -18.92 -1.23 7.83
C LYS A 82 -19.31 -1.46 9.29
N GLN A 83 -18.57 -0.91 10.26
CA GLN A 83 -18.87 -1.06 11.68
C GLN A 83 -20.22 -0.40 12.03
N GLY A 84 -21.11 -1.17 12.66
CA GLY A 84 -22.41 -0.70 13.14
C GLY A 84 -22.30 0.42 14.19
N ASN A 85 -23.38 1.18 14.36
CA ASN A 85 -23.42 2.25 15.36
C ASN A 85 -23.31 1.68 16.77
N VAL A 86 -22.45 2.30 17.58
CA VAL A 86 -22.39 2.03 19.02
C VAL A 86 -23.45 2.90 19.69
N SER A 87 -24.33 2.29 20.49
CA SER A 87 -25.39 2.95 21.23
C SER A 87 -25.32 2.64 22.72
N PHE A 88 -24.81 3.58 23.51
CA PHE A 88 -24.87 3.51 24.97
C PHE A 88 -26.24 3.90 25.55
N GLY A 89 -27.31 3.92 24.74
CA GLY A 89 -28.63 4.45 25.12
C GLY A 89 -29.28 3.76 26.32
N ASN A 90 -29.00 2.47 26.51
CA ASN A 90 -29.52 1.68 27.63
C ASN A 90 -28.59 1.68 28.86
N VAL A 91 -27.47 2.44 28.81
CA VAL A 91 -26.47 2.49 29.86
C VAL A 91 -26.60 3.82 30.60
N THR A 92 -27.34 3.78 31.71
CA THR A 92 -27.72 4.97 32.51
C THR A 92 -26.55 5.59 33.26
N THR A 93 -25.45 4.85 33.45
CA THR A 93 -24.26 5.29 34.18
C THR A 93 -23.31 6.16 33.36
N VAL A 94 -23.50 6.21 32.04
CA VAL A 94 -22.80 7.17 31.17
C VAL A 94 -23.68 8.41 31.04
N ASP A 95 -23.12 9.61 31.15
CA ASP A 95 -23.90 10.83 30.98
C ASP A 95 -24.35 11.03 29.51
N ALA A 96 -25.48 11.73 29.31
CA ALA A 96 -26.04 11.92 27.98
C ALA A 96 -25.11 12.69 27.01
N PRO A 97 -24.41 13.76 27.44
CA PRO A 97 -23.45 14.45 26.59
C PRO A 97 -22.33 13.56 26.05
N LEU A 98 -21.72 12.72 26.89
CA LEU A 98 -20.63 11.83 26.53
C LEU A 98 -21.10 10.74 25.55
N ARG A 99 -22.31 10.21 25.73
CA ARG A 99 -22.93 9.31 24.73
C ARG A 99 -23.08 9.98 23.36
N ALA A 100 -23.56 11.22 23.33
CA ALA A 100 -23.74 11.97 22.09
C ALA A 100 -22.40 12.23 21.38
N LYS A 101 -21.35 12.55 22.14
CA LYS A 101 -19.99 12.73 21.60
C LYS A 101 -19.46 11.47 20.92
N ILE A 102 -19.70 10.27 21.45
CA ILE A 102 -19.26 9.03 20.77
C ILE A 102 -19.92 8.86 19.41
N VAL A 103 -21.24 9.08 19.33
CA VAL A 103 -21.95 8.99 18.06
C VAL A 103 -21.38 10.01 17.06
N GLN A 104 -21.08 11.22 17.53
CA GLN A 104 -20.41 12.24 16.73
C GLN A 104 -19.02 11.79 16.25
N HIS A 105 -18.17 11.26 17.15
CA HIS A 105 -16.84 10.74 16.80
C HIS A 105 -16.91 9.61 15.78
N GLN A 106 -17.87 8.70 15.91
CA GLN A 106 -18.07 7.63 14.94
C GLN A 106 -18.46 8.18 13.55
N ASN A 107 -19.33 9.18 13.51
CA ASN A 107 -19.69 9.85 12.25
C ASN A 107 -18.50 10.60 11.63
N THR A 108 -17.70 11.29 12.45
CA THR A 108 -16.46 11.93 12.00
C THR A 108 -15.47 10.90 11.46
N ALA A 109 -15.27 9.77 12.12
CA ALA A 109 -14.40 8.70 11.66
C ALA A 109 -14.85 8.16 10.29
N ARG A 110 -16.15 7.94 10.09
CA ARG A 110 -16.70 7.56 8.78
C ARG A 110 -16.53 8.64 7.72
N SER A 111 -16.67 9.91 8.08
CA SER A 111 -16.41 11.03 7.17
C SER A 111 -14.94 11.04 6.74
N ASN A 112 -14.01 10.82 7.66
CA ASN A 112 -12.58 10.73 7.35
C ASN A 112 -12.28 9.51 6.47
N ALA A 113 -12.86 8.35 6.76
CA ALA A 113 -12.74 7.15 5.93
C ALA A 113 -13.24 7.39 4.49
N LYS A 114 -14.37 8.08 4.32
CA LYS A 114 -14.88 8.49 3.00
C LYS A 114 -13.97 9.51 2.31
N GLN A 115 -13.44 10.49 3.04
CA GLN A 115 -12.48 11.44 2.49
C GLN A 115 -11.23 10.73 1.94
N TRP A 116 -10.74 9.69 2.62
CA TRP A 116 -9.68 8.85 2.09
C TRP A 116 -10.11 8.15 0.78
N LEU A 117 -11.20 7.38 0.82
CA LEU A 117 -11.64 6.53 -0.30
C LEU A 117 -12.09 7.33 -1.53
N ASP A 118 -12.79 8.44 -1.32
CA ASP A 118 -13.51 9.16 -2.38
C ASP A 118 -12.74 10.38 -2.90
N VAL A 119 -11.74 10.89 -2.15
CA VAL A 119 -11.01 12.12 -2.52
C VAL A 119 -9.51 11.88 -2.66
N LEU A 120 -8.86 11.27 -1.67
CA LEU A 120 -7.39 11.15 -1.64
C LEU A 120 -6.87 9.95 -2.44
N LYS A 121 -7.53 8.78 -2.33
CA LYS A 121 -7.21 7.59 -3.14
C LYS A 121 -7.28 7.87 -4.65
N PRO A 122 -8.29 8.57 -5.19
CA PRO A 122 -8.31 8.95 -6.61
C PRO A 122 -7.10 9.78 -7.05
N GLN A 123 -6.55 10.62 -6.17
CA GLN A 123 -5.33 11.39 -6.48
C GLN A 123 -4.09 10.50 -6.55
N LEU A 124 -3.96 9.50 -5.66
CA LEU A 124 -2.91 8.46 -5.74
C LEU A 124 -2.97 7.70 -7.07
N ILE A 125 -4.18 7.36 -7.52
CA ILE A 125 -4.42 6.74 -8.83
C ILE A 125 -3.93 7.67 -9.96
N SER A 126 -4.26 8.95 -9.88
CA SER A 126 -3.80 9.94 -10.85
C SER A 126 -2.27 10.06 -10.87
N THR A 127 -1.60 10.00 -9.71
CA THR A 127 -0.13 9.97 -9.64
C THR A 127 0.44 8.75 -10.38
N ASN A 128 -0.16 7.57 -10.23
CA ASN A 128 0.26 6.37 -10.96
C ASN A 128 0.03 6.53 -12.48
N GLN A 129 -1.12 7.09 -12.88
CA GLN A 129 -1.42 7.36 -14.29
C GLN A 129 -0.43 8.35 -14.90
N ASN A 130 0.01 9.35 -14.15
CA ASN A 130 1.01 10.32 -14.59
C ASN A 130 2.37 9.67 -14.90
N ILE A 131 2.76 8.66 -14.13
CA ILE A 131 3.97 7.85 -14.40
C ILE A 131 3.83 7.08 -15.71
N ILE A 132 2.69 6.43 -15.94
CA ILE A 132 2.37 5.71 -17.20
C ILE A 132 2.38 6.67 -18.40
N ASN A 133 1.76 7.84 -18.23
CA ASN A 133 1.70 8.90 -19.25
C ASN A 133 3.09 9.45 -19.57
N TYR A 134 3.94 9.65 -18.56
CA TYR A 134 5.32 10.07 -18.75
C TYR A 134 6.12 9.07 -19.56
N ASN A 135 6.04 7.77 -19.22
CA ASN A 135 6.68 6.73 -20.03
C ASN A 135 6.20 6.83 -21.49
N THR A 136 4.89 6.93 -21.73
CA THR A 136 4.35 7.03 -23.10
C THR A 136 4.93 8.22 -23.86
N LYS A 137 5.07 9.38 -23.19
CA LYS A 137 5.72 10.57 -23.75
C LYS A 137 7.20 10.33 -24.07
N PHE A 138 7.94 9.70 -23.15
CA PHE A 138 9.34 9.36 -23.36
C PHE A 138 9.53 8.40 -24.54
N GLN A 139 8.73 7.32 -24.61
CA GLN A 139 8.74 6.36 -25.72
C GLN A 139 8.51 7.04 -27.07
N ASN A 140 7.54 7.95 -27.15
CA ASN A 140 7.20 8.68 -28.37
C ASN A 140 8.31 9.65 -28.82
N TYR A 141 9.13 10.15 -27.89
CA TYR A 141 10.22 11.07 -28.20
C TYR A 141 11.53 10.36 -28.47
N TYR A 142 11.69 9.12 -28.02
CA TYR A 142 12.94 8.36 -28.11
C TYR A 142 13.56 8.37 -29.51
N ASP A 143 12.82 7.98 -30.55
CA ASP A 143 13.37 7.89 -31.92
C ASP A 143 13.80 9.28 -32.45
N THR A 144 13.07 10.32 -32.06
CA THR A 144 13.41 11.71 -32.43
C THR A 144 14.67 12.18 -31.72
N LEU A 145 14.81 11.86 -30.43
CA LEU A 145 16.00 12.19 -29.64
C LEU A 145 17.23 11.47 -30.18
N VAL A 146 17.15 10.16 -30.40
CA VAL A 146 18.25 9.36 -30.97
C VAL A 146 18.67 9.88 -32.34
N LYS A 147 17.71 10.20 -33.22
CA LYS A 147 18.01 10.79 -34.53
C LYS A 147 18.72 12.14 -34.39
N ALA A 148 18.28 12.99 -33.46
CA ALA A 148 18.91 14.27 -33.20
C ALA A 148 20.36 14.10 -32.71
N VAL A 149 20.63 13.07 -31.90
CA VAL A 149 22.00 12.71 -31.51
C VAL A 149 22.84 12.30 -32.72
N ASP A 150 22.32 11.38 -33.54
CA ASP A 150 23.01 10.86 -34.74
C ASP A 150 23.35 11.95 -35.76
N THR A 151 22.44 12.91 -35.96
CA THR A 151 22.64 14.03 -36.89
C THR A 151 23.28 15.24 -36.25
N LYS A 152 23.68 15.17 -34.97
CA LYS A 152 24.21 16.30 -34.19
C LYS A 152 23.28 17.53 -34.18
N ASP A 153 21.97 17.30 -34.27
CA ASP A 153 20.94 18.33 -34.24
C ASP A 153 20.64 18.72 -32.79
N LYS A 154 21.51 19.59 -32.25
CA LYS A 154 21.40 20.09 -30.87
C LYS A 154 20.08 20.83 -30.63
N ALA A 155 19.55 21.53 -31.62
CA ALA A 155 18.30 22.28 -31.46
C ALA A 155 17.09 21.35 -31.23
N THR A 156 16.98 20.28 -32.01
CA THR A 156 15.92 19.27 -31.82
C THR A 156 16.10 18.52 -30.50
N LEU A 157 17.34 18.17 -30.15
CA LEU A 157 17.67 17.51 -28.89
C LEU A 157 17.24 18.37 -27.68
N THR A 158 17.65 19.64 -27.64
CA THR A 158 17.24 20.60 -26.59
C THR A 158 15.73 20.67 -26.47
N LYS A 159 15.03 20.85 -27.59
CA LYS A 159 13.56 20.97 -27.59
C LYS A 159 12.87 19.71 -27.06
N GLY A 160 13.38 18.53 -27.41
CA GLY A 160 12.85 17.25 -26.92
C GLY A 160 13.07 17.09 -25.41
N LEU A 161 14.30 17.33 -24.94
CA LEU A 161 14.66 17.27 -23.53
C LEU A 161 13.91 18.31 -22.68
N THR A 162 13.73 19.54 -23.16
CA THR A 162 12.92 20.56 -22.47
C THR A 162 11.48 20.10 -22.29
N ARG A 163 10.87 19.50 -23.31
CA ARG A 163 9.49 19.00 -23.22
C ARG A 163 9.33 17.84 -22.24
N LEU A 164 10.35 16.99 -22.09
CA LEU A 164 10.37 15.93 -21.08
C LEU A 164 10.58 16.52 -19.68
N SER A 165 11.55 17.43 -19.53
CA SER A 165 11.83 18.16 -18.29
C SER A 165 10.59 18.90 -17.75
N ASN A 166 9.86 19.61 -18.60
CA ASN A 166 8.60 20.26 -18.20
C ASN A 166 7.58 19.25 -17.68
N SER A 167 7.49 18.06 -18.29
CA SER A 167 6.61 16.99 -17.83
C SER A 167 7.02 16.44 -16.46
N ILE A 168 8.33 16.33 -16.20
CA ILE A 168 8.86 15.95 -14.89
C ILE A 168 8.44 16.97 -13.84
N THR A 169 8.60 18.27 -14.13
CA THR A 169 8.19 19.36 -13.23
C THR A 169 6.70 19.32 -12.94
N GLU A 170 5.85 19.19 -13.97
CA GLU A 170 4.40 19.07 -13.81
C GLU A 170 3.99 17.86 -12.95
N ASN A 171 4.66 16.71 -13.15
CA ASN A 171 4.41 15.52 -12.35
C ASN A 171 4.84 15.72 -10.89
N LYS A 172 5.98 16.37 -10.66
CA LYS A 172 6.46 16.69 -9.30
C LYS A 172 5.46 17.58 -8.56
N GLU A 173 5.00 18.66 -9.20
CA GLU A 173 4.05 19.61 -8.60
C GLU A 173 2.74 18.93 -8.19
N GLN A 174 2.25 18.01 -9.02
CA GLN A 174 1.05 17.22 -8.70
C GLN A 174 1.26 16.30 -7.50
N VAL A 175 2.43 15.65 -7.39
CA VAL A 175 2.77 14.81 -6.23
C VAL A 175 2.94 15.66 -4.98
N ASP A 176 3.59 16.82 -5.07
CA ASP A 176 3.77 17.73 -3.94
C ASP A 176 2.42 18.22 -3.39
N LYS A 177 1.50 18.58 -4.27
CA LYS A 177 0.14 18.97 -3.89
C LYS A 177 -0.57 17.85 -3.14
N LEU A 178 -0.49 16.61 -3.63
CA LEU A 178 -1.06 15.44 -2.95
C LEU A 178 -0.41 15.19 -1.59
N VAL A 179 0.91 15.35 -1.47
CA VAL A 179 1.63 15.27 -0.18
C VAL A 179 1.09 16.31 0.80
N GLU A 180 0.83 17.54 0.36
CA GLU A 180 0.23 18.58 1.21
C GLU A 180 -1.22 18.27 1.61
N ASP A 181 -2.04 17.78 0.68
CA ASP A 181 -3.42 17.34 0.95
C ASP A 181 -3.44 16.24 2.01
N LEU A 182 -2.54 15.26 1.90
CA LEU A 182 -2.41 14.19 2.89
C LEU A 182 -1.90 14.70 4.24
N LYS A 183 -0.97 15.67 4.27
CA LYS A 183 -0.54 16.30 5.54
C LYS A 183 -1.68 17.03 6.23
N ARG A 184 -2.50 17.77 5.48
CA ARG A 184 -3.70 18.43 6.02
C ARG A 184 -4.69 17.41 6.57
N PHE A 185 -4.95 16.34 5.81
CA PHE A 185 -5.83 15.26 6.23
C PHE A 185 -5.30 14.55 7.49
N ARG A 186 -4.00 14.25 7.55
CA ARG A 186 -3.34 13.66 8.73
C ARG A 186 -3.51 14.53 9.97
N ASN A 187 -3.26 15.84 9.88
CA ASN A 187 -3.40 16.74 11.03
C ASN A 187 -4.84 16.77 11.57
N LYS A 188 -5.83 16.80 10.66
CA LYS A 188 -7.25 16.70 11.03
C LYS A 188 -7.54 15.37 11.71
N MET A 189 -7.10 14.27 11.12
CA MET A 189 -7.29 12.94 11.67
C MET A 189 -6.65 12.78 13.05
N THR A 190 -5.42 13.27 13.27
CA THR A 190 -4.77 13.24 14.57
C THR A 190 -5.63 13.91 15.64
N ALA A 191 -6.16 15.10 15.38
CA ALA A 191 -7.04 15.79 16.33
C ALA A 191 -8.33 15.01 16.60
N ASP A 192 -9.00 14.54 15.55
CA ASP A 192 -10.24 13.76 15.68
C ASP A 192 -10.01 12.46 16.46
N THR A 193 -8.93 11.72 16.17
CA THR A 193 -8.53 10.49 16.85
C THR A 193 -8.27 10.72 18.33
N GLN A 194 -7.53 11.77 18.70
CA GLN A 194 -7.21 12.02 20.11
C GLN A 194 -8.44 12.42 20.93
N ASN A 195 -9.33 13.22 20.35
CA ASN A 195 -10.60 13.57 20.99
C ASN A 195 -11.46 12.32 21.19
N PHE A 196 -11.57 11.49 20.16
CA PHE A 196 -12.31 10.24 20.25
C PHE A 196 -11.73 9.29 21.30
N LYS A 197 -10.40 9.10 21.31
CA LYS A 197 -9.69 8.26 22.29
C LYS A 197 -9.97 8.70 23.73
N THR A 198 -9.93 10.00 23.99
CA THR A 198 -10.19 10.58 25.31
C THR A 198 -11.60 10.22 25.79
N ASP A 199 -12.63 10.55 24.99
CA ASP A 199 -14.03 10.28 25.36
C ASP A 199 -14.33 8.77 25.42
N ALA A 200 -13.74 7.98 24.53
CA ALA A 200 -13.91 6.52 24.52
C ALA A 200 -13.31 5.85 25.75
N ASN A 201 -12.14 6.29 26.20
CA ASN A 201 -11.49 5.79 27.41
C ASN A 201 -12.27 6.19 28.67
N GLN A 202 -12.91 7.36 28.67
CA GLN A 202 -13.77 7.79 29.78
C GLN A 202 -14.99 6.85 29.92
N ILE A 203 -15.72 6.58 28.83
CA ILE A 203 -16.82 5.61 28.85
C ILE A 203 -16.34 4.24 29.30
N THR A 204 -15.24 3.77 28.72
CA THR A 204 -14.75 2.42 29.04
C THR A 204 -14.38 2.29 30.51
N SER A 205 -13.78 3.33 31.11
CA SER A 205 -13.47 3.36 32.55
C SER A 205 -14.73 3.34 33.43
N ILE A 206 -15.77 4.10 33.06
CA ILE A 206 -17.06 4.10 33.77
C ILE A 206 -17.66 2.69 33.77
N LEU A 207 -17.67 2.02 32.63
CA LEU A 207 -18.28 0.71 32.48
C LEU A 207 -17.45 -0.41 33.11
N ALA A 208 -16.13 -0.34 33.02
CA ALA A 208 -15.22 -1.29 33.68
C ALA A 208 -15.37 -1.30 35.21
N SER A 209 -15.80 -0.19 35.82
CA SER A 209 -16.10 -0.14 37.26
C SER A 209 -17.36 -0.93 37.66
N GLN A 210 -18.21 -1.27 36.69
CA GLN A 210 -19.51 -1.94 36.90
C GLN A 210 -19.50 -3.40 36.41
N ASP A 211 -18.68 -3.72 35.41
CA ASP A 211 -18.59 -5.04 34.81
C ASP A 211 -17.12 -5.44 34.64
N ALA A 212 -16.67 -6.37 35.50
CA ALA A 212 -15.29 -6.87 35.50
C ALA A 212 -14.91 -7.67 34.24
N GLY A 213 -15.88 -8.04 33.39
CA GLY A 213 -15.62 -8.68 32.10
C GLY A 213 -15.23 -7.69 31.00
N ILE A 214 -15.52 -6.39 31.16
CA ILE A 214 -15.19 -5.36 30.17
C ILE A 214 -13.68 -5.25 29.93
N PRO A 215 -12.80 -5.17 30.96
CA PRO A 215 -11.36 -5.16 30.74
C PRO A 215 -10.83 -6.37 29.96
N LEU A 216 -11.38 -7.57 30.22
CA LEU A 216 -10.97 -8.79 29.52
C LEU A 216 -11.35 -8.73 28.03
N LEU A 217 -12.60 -8.37 27.72
CA LEU A 217 -13.07 -8.23 26.35
C LEU A 217 -12.30 -7.14 25.58
N GLN A 218 -12.05 -6.00 26.22
CA GLN A 218 -11.26 -4.92 25.63
C GLN A 218 -9.83 -5.38 25.30
N SER A 219 -9.20 -6.12 26.21
CA SER A 219 -7.86 -6.68 26.02
C SER A 219 -7.80 -7.59 24.80
N GLN A 220 -8.74 -8.54 24.68
CA GLN A 220 -8.76 -9.47 23.55
C GLN A 220 -9.03 -8.79 22.21
N ILE A 221 -9.91 -7.79 22.17
CA ILE A 221 -10.15 -6.98 20.96
C ILE A 221 -8.89 -6.19 20.59
N THR A 222 -8.18 -5.66 21.57
CA THR A 222 -6.90 -4.97 21.36
C THR A 222 -5.87 -5.93 20.78
N THR A 223 -5.70 -7.12 21.36
CA THR A 223 -4.79 -8.15 20.84
C THR A 223 -5.11 -8.55 19.40
N TYR A 224 -6.40 -8.73 19.06
CA TYR A 224 -6.81 -9.01 17.69
C TYR A 224 -6.46 -7.86 16.73
N ASN A 225 -6.74 -6.62 17.14
CA ASN A 225 -6.43 -5.44 16.36
C ASN A 225 -4.91 -5.25 16.17
N GLU A 226 -4.10 -5.56 17.18
CA GLU A 226 -2.64 -5.54 17.10
C GLU A 226 -2.10 -6.61 16.14
N ALA A 227 -2.63 -7.84 16.22
CA ALA A 227 -2.29 -8.91 15.27
C ALA A 227 -2.64 -8.51 13.83
N MET A 228 -3.79 -7.86 13.63
CA MET A 228 -4.18 -7.28 12.34
C MET A 228 -3.20 -6.20 11.87
N SER A 229 -2.85 -5.26 12.75
CA SER A 229 -1.91 -4.19 12.42
C SER A 229 -0.53 -4.75 12.07
N LYS A 230 -0.07 -5.81 12.75
CA LYS A 230 1.19 -6.50 12.44
C LYS A 230 1.12 -7.20 11.08
N TYR A 231 0.01 -7.86 10.78
CA TYR A 231 -0.24 -8.44 9.47
C TYR A 231 -0.21 -7.37 8.36
N ASN A 232 -0.90 -6.24 8.55
CA ASN A 232 -0.90 -5.12 7.62
C ASN A 232 0.49 -4.47 7.45
N ALA A 233 1.27 -4.34 8.54
CA ALA A 233 2.64 -3.84 8.46
C ALA A 233 3.56 -4.76 7.64
N LEU A 234 3.37 -6.07 7.73
CA LEU A 234 4.11 -7.03 6.89
C LEU A 234 3.73 -6.91 5.41
N ILE A 235 2.47 -6.60 5.08
CA ILE A 235 2.05 -6.30 3.70
C ILE A 235 2.77 -5.05 3.17
N ILE A 236 2.86 -3.99 3.99
CA ILE A 236 3.58 -2.76 3.62
C ILE A 236 5.09 -3.01 3.42
N GLY A 237 5.67 -3.90 4.23
CA GLY A 237 7.10 -4.22 4.19
C GLY A 237 7.50 -5.29 3.18
N SER A 238 6.58 -6.16 2.76
CA SER A 238 6.85 -7.19 1.76
C SER A 238 6.80 -6.58 0.36
N SER A 239 7.78 -6.92 -0.50
CA SER A 239 7.69 -6.53 -1.89
C SER A 239 6.46 -7.21 -2.52
N VAL A 240 5.49 -6.45 -3.01
CA VAL A 240 4.26 -6.90 -3.71
C VAL A 240 4.56 -7.61 -5.05
N ALA A 241 5.83 -7.90 -5.33
CA ALA A 241 6.30 -8.62 -6.51
C ALA A 241 6.13 -10.16 -6.46
N THR A 242 5.34 -10.73 -5.55
CA THR A 242 4.93 -12.15 -5.67
C THR A 242 3.56 -12.21 -6.34
N ALA A 243 3.45 -13.00 -7.42
CA ALA A 243 2.48 -12.83 -8.50
C ALA A 243 1.01 -13.21 -8.22
N LEU A 244 0.43 -12.94 -7.04
CA LEU A 244 -0.90 -13.46 -6.71
C LEU A 244 -1.74 -12.52 -5.83
N GLY A 245 -2.41 -11.54 -6.46
CA GLY A 245 -3.72 -11.01 -6.05
C GLY A 245 -3.83 -10.22 -4.72
N PRO A 246 -4.97 -9.55 -4.50
CA PRO A 246 -5.13 -8.62 -3.38
C PRO A 246 -5.28 -9.37 -2.06
N ILE A 247 -4.39 -9.03 -1.13
CA ILE A 247 -4.47 -9.44 0.27
C ILE A 247 -5.45 -8.50 0.97
N ALA A 248 -6.75 -8.85 0.99
CA ALA A 248 -7.74 -8.07 1.71
C ALA A 248 -8.20 -8.79 2.99
N ILE A 249 -7.83 -8.26 4.15
CA ILE A 249 -8.53 -8.56 5.40
C ILE A 249 -9.40 -7.36 5.73
N ILE A 250 -10.70 -7.47 5.47
CA ILE A 250 -11.68 -6.52 5.99
C ILE A 250 -11.88 -6.89 7.47
N GLY A 251 -11.06 -6.32 8.34
CA GLY A 251 -10.99 -6.72 9.75
C GLY A 251 -12.25 -6.42 10.54
N GLY A 252 -12.85 -7.46 11.14
CA GLY A 252 -13.53 -7.41 12.44
C GLY A 252 -14.66 -6.40 12.61
N THR A 253 -15.78 -6.54 11.89
CA THR A 253 -17.02 -5.89 12.29
C THR A 253 -17.58 -6.57 13.55
N VAL A 254 -17.82 -5.80 14.60
CA VAL A 254 -18.61 -6.26 15.75
C VAL A 254 -20.08 -6.29 15.33
N VAL A 255 -20.71 -7.48 15.26
CA VAL A 255 -22.14 -7.61 14.95
C VAL A 255 -22.90 -8.36 16.05
N ILE A 256 -24.20 -8.10 16.14
CA ILE A 256 -25.11 -8.77 17.07
C ILE A 256 -25.78 -9.93 16.31
N ALA A 257 -25.47 -11.18 16.65
CA ALA A 257 -26.22 -12.31 16.10
C ALA A 257 -27.49 -12.50 16.93
N THR A 258 -28.63 -11.99 16.43
CA THR A 258 -29.95 -12.31 16.98
C THR A 258 -30.53 -13.51 16.22
N GLY A 259 -30.03 -14.71 16.53
CA GLY A 259 -30.61 -15.97 16.04
C GLY A 259 -31.70 -16.48 16.98
N ALA A 260 -32.79 -17.03 16.43
CA ALA A 260 -33.89 -17.61 17.22
C ALA A 260 -33.37 -18.75 18.14
N GLY A 261 -33.28 -18.48 19.44
CA GLY A 261 -32.92 -19.47 20.46
C GLY A 261 -31.58 -19.24 21.18
N THR A 262 -30.75 -18.28 20.75
CA THR A 262 -29.50 -17.92 21.44
C THR A 262 -29.68 -16.60 22.23
N PRO A 263 -29.51 -16.58 23.56
CA PRO A 263 -29.46 -15.32 24.30
C PRO A 263 -28.28 -14.49 23.80
N LEU A 264 -28.50 -13.20 23.49
CA LEU A 264 -27.52 -12.19 23.05
C LEU A 264 -26.07 -12.71 22.92
N GLY A 265 -25.81 -13.45 21.84
CA GLY A 265 -24.49 -13.97 21.53
C GLY A 265 -23.80 -12.98 20.61
N VAL A 266 -22.68 -12.41 21.04
CA VAL A 266 -21.90 -11.54 20.18
C VAL A 266 -21.23 -12.38 19.12
N ALA A 267 -21.72 -12.32 17.89
CA ALA A 267 -20.92 -12.76 16.77
C ALA A 267 -19.97 -11.61 16.42
N LEU A 268 -18.77 -11.61 16.99
CA LEU A 268 -17.67 -10.88 16.38
C LEU A 268 -17.39 -11.59 15.05
N ILE A 269 -17.98 -11.10 13.95
CA ILE A 269 -17.59 -11.53 12.61
C ILE A 269 -16.21 -10.91 12.35
N ALA A 270 -15.18 -11.55 12.91
CA ALA A 270 -13.81 -11.52 12.40
C ALA A 270 -13.76 -12.29 11.06
N GLY A 271 -14.69 -11.99 10.16
CA GLY A 271 -14.86 -12.63 8.86
C GLY A 271 -14.13 -11.85 7.79
N GLY A 272 -12.80 -11.73 7.92
CA GLY A 272 -11.94 -11.40 6.80
C GLY A 272 -11.16 -12.67 6.45
N THR A 273 -11.64 -13.45 5.49
CA THR A 273 -10.84 -14.57 4.97
C THR A 273 -9.66 -13.99 4.20
N ALA A 274 -8.48 -13.96 4.82
CA ALA A 274 -7.26 -13.60 4.11
C ALA A 274 -6.99 -14.67 3.04
N ALA A 275 -7.16 -14.31 1.77
CA ALA A 275 -6.62 -15.12 0.68
C ALA A 275 -5.10 -14.95 0.69
N VAL A 276 -4.38 -15.89 1.31
CA VAL A 276 -2.91 -15.90 1.27
C VAL A 276 -2.48 -16.47 -0.08
N GLY A 277 -2.23 -15.59 -1.04
CA GLY A 277 -1.50 -15.94 -2.25
C GLY A 277 -0.01 -16.09 -1.93
N GLY A 278 0.45 -17.32 -1.66
CA GLY A 278 1.89 -17.66 -1.63
C GLY A 278 2.80 -16.81 -0.72
N GLY A 279 2.35 -16.49 0.49
CA GLY A 279 3.06 -15.58 1.40
C GLY A 279 4.43 -16.09 1.89
N THR A 280 5.34 -15.17 2.17
CA THR A 280 6.58 -15.44 2.92
C THR A 280 6.25 -16.04 4.29
N THR A 281 7.20 -16.74 4.93
CA THR A 281 7.02 -17.34 6.26
C THR A 281 6.47 -16.35 7.29
N GLY A 282 6.83 -15.06 7.19
CA GLY A 282 6.32 -14.01 8.06
C GLY A 282 4.82 -13.76 7.94
N ILE A 283 4.27 -13.72 6.72
CA ILE A 283 2.83 -13.50 6.49
C ILE A 283 2.01 -14.68 7.00
N VAL A 284 2.49 -15.91 6.79
CA VAL A 284 1.84 -17.13 7.28
C VAL A 284 1.79 -17.15 8.82
N LEU A 285 2.90 -16.77 9.47
CA LEU A 285 2.95 -16.69 10.93
C LEU A 285 2.01 -15.60 11.48
N ALA A 286 1.99 -14.41 10.87
CA ALA A 286 1.08 -13.34 11.27
C ALA A 286 -0.39 -13.72 11.07
N LYS A 287 -0.72 -14.44 9.99
CA LYS A 287 -2.07 -14.99 9.76
C LYS A 287 -2.46 -15.97 10.87
N LYS A 288 -1.55 -16.84 11.31
CA LYS A 288 -1.78 -17.76 12.42
C LYS A 288 -1.99 -17.02 13.75
N GLU A 289 -1.22 -15.96 14.02
CA GLU A 289 -1.44 -15.11 15.21
C GLU A 289 -2.84 -14.46 15.18
N LEU A 290 -3.27 -13.97 14.01
CA LEU A 290 -4.61 -13.41 13.82
C LEU A 290 -5.71 -14.46 14.06
N ASP A 291 -5.57 -15.66 13.47
CA ASP A 291 -6.53 -16.76 13.63
C ASP A 291 -6.63 -17.20 15.10
N ASN A 292 -5.51 -17.22 15.83
CA ASN A 292 -5.48 -17.51 17.26
C ASN A 292 -6.20 -16.43 18.07
N ALA A 293 -5.93 -15.15 17.81
CA ALA A 293 -6.60 -14.04 18.49
C ALA A 293 -8.12 -14.05 18.24
N GLN A 294 -8.54 -14.40 17.02
CA GLN A 294 -9.94 -14.60 16.66
C GLN A 294 -10.57 -15.77 17.44
N ALA A 295 -9.87 -16.90 17.58
CA ALA A 295 -10.36 -18.04 18.34
C ALA A 295 -10.53 -17.71 19.83
N GLU A 296 -9.63 -16.93 20.43
CA GLU A 296 -9.76 -16.48 21.83
C GLU A 296 -10.96 -15.56 22.03
N ILE A 297 -11.22 -14.65 21.09
CA ILE A 297 -12.43 -13.83 21.09
C ILE A 297 -13.69 -14.70 21.04
N GLN A 298 -13.73 -15.72 20.17
CA GLN A 298 -14.90 -16.61 20.07
C GLN A 298 -15.21 -17.35 21.38
N LYS A 299 -14.18 -17.73 22.16
CA LYS A 299 -14.37 -18.44 23.44
C LYS A 299 -15.12 -17.64 24.50
N ILE A 300 -15.02 -16.31 24.48
CA ILE A 300 -15.66 -15.45 25.48
C ILE A 300 -17.07 -14.96 25.08
N THR A 301 -17.50 -15.22 23.84
CA THR A 301 -18.72 -14.60 23.26
C THR A 301 -20.05 -15.24 23.68
N GLY A 302 -20.03 -16.37 24.38
CA GLY A 302 -21.24 -17.13 24.72
C GLY A 302 -22.19 -16.50 25.75
N LYS A 303 -21.79 -15.42 26.44
CA LYS A 303 -22.58 -14.73 27.50
C LYS A 303 -22.22 -13.23 27.64
N ILE A 304 -22.14 -12.49 26.55
CA ILE A 304 -21.73 -11.07 26.58
C ILE A 304 -22.92 -10.15 26.93
N THR A 305 -22.69 -9.16 27.79
CA THR A 305 -23.67 -8.12 28.14
C THR A 305 -23.76 -7.06 27.05
N THR A 306 -24.86 -6.30 27.00
CA THR A 306 -24.99 -5.17 26.06
C THR A 306 -23.86 -4.14 26.26
N ALA A 307 -23.49 -3.82 27.51
CA ALA A 307 -22.42 -2.86 27.80
C ALA A 307 -21.06 -3.34 27.26
N GLN A 308 -20.75 -4.63 27.44
CA GLN A 308 -19.55 -5.26 26.89
C GLN A 308 -19.52 -5.19 25.35
N LEU A 309 -20.66 -5.45 24.68
CA LEU A 309 -20.77 -5.32 23.22
C LEU A 309 -20.55 -3.89 22.74
N GLU A 310 -21.14 -2.89 23.40
CA GLU A 310 -20.96 -1.48 23.03
C GLU A 310 -19.50 -1.03 23.22
N VAL A 311 -18.85 -1.49 24.30
CA VAL A 311 -17.39 -1.25 24.51
C VAL A 311 -16.54 -1.97 23.47
N ALA A 312 -16.93 -3.16 23.04
CA ALA A 312 -16.25 -3.88 21.97
C ALA A 312 -16.28 -3.11 20.65
N GLY A 313 -17.47 -2.66 20.23
CA GLY A 313 -17.63 -1.82 19.04
C GLY A 313 -16.85 -0.51 19.17
N LEU A 314 -16.95 0.16 20.31
CA LEU A 314 -16.23 1.40 20.59
C LEU A 314 -14.71 1.22 20.50
N THR A 315 -14.18 0.16 21.12
CA THR A 315 -12.75 -0.17 21.09
C THR A 315 -12.29 -0.44 19.67
N ASN A 316 -13.07 -1.20 18.89
CA ASN A 316 -12.72 -1.50 17.51
C ASN A 316 -12.63 -0.21 16.67
N ILE A 317 -13.64 0.66 16.68
CA ILE A 317 -13.63 1.91 15.90
C ILE A 317 -12.46 2.79 16.33
N LYS A 318 -12.20 2.88 17.64
CA LYS A 318 -11.08 3.65 18.19
C LYS A 318 -9.75 3.16 17.62
N MET A 319 -9.47 1.87 17.69
CA MET A 319 -8.22 1.26 17.18
C MET A 319 -8.07 1.44 15.67
N GLN A 320 -9.14 1.19 14.91
CA GLN A 320 -9.14 1.33 13.45
C GLN A 320 -8.88 2.78 13.02
N THR A 321 -9.45 3.74 13.77
CA THR A 321 -9.19 5.18 13.55
C THR A 321 -7.75 5.53 13.90
N GLU A 322 -7.19 4.99 14.98
CA GLU A 322 -5.77 5.15 15.33
C GLU A 322 -4.84 4.57 14.24
N TYR A 323 -5.12 3.37 13.75
CA TYR A 323 -4.30 2.75 12.71
C TYR A 323 -4.40 3.45 11.36
N LEU A 324 -5.58 3.92 10.97
CA LEU A 324 -5.73 4.76 9.79
C LEU A 324 -4.88 6.04 9.92
N THR A 325 -4.91 6.69 11.10
CA THR A 325 -4.11 7.89 11.40
C THR A 325 -2.61 7.61 11.41
N ASN A 326 -2.15 6.45 11.86
CA ASN A 326 -0.72 6.13 11.86
C ASN A 326 -0.21 5.74 10.46
N THR A 327 -1.05 5.08 9.66
CA THR A 327 -0.67 4.61 8.32
C THR A 327 -0.48 5.78 7.35
N ILE A 328 -1.27 6.85 7.50
CA ILE A 328 -1.15 8.01 6.62
C ILE A 328 0.23 8.68 6.66
N ASP A 329 0.93 8.67 7.80
CA ASP A 329 2.30 9.21 7.89
C ASP A 329 3.29 8.39 7.05
N THR A 330 3.08 7.08 6.99
CA THR A 330 3.86 6.18 6.14
C THR A 330 3.54 6.40 4.66
N ALA A 331 2.27 6.60 4.32
CA ALA A 331 1.84 6.95 2.97
C ALA A 331 2.42 8.30 2.49
N ILE A 332 2.41 9.33 3.36
CA ILE A 332 3.05 10.64 3.09
C ILE A 332 4.53 10.46 2.79
N THR A 333 5.24 9.67 3.59
CA THR A 333 6.67 9.40 3.39
C THR A 333 6.94 8.71 2.06
N ALA A 334 6.11 7.71 1.71
CA ALA A 334 6.24 7.00 0.43
C ALA A 334 6.02 7.92 -0.78
N LEU A 335 5.00 8.79 -0.73
CA LEU A 335 4.74 9.78 -1.78
C LEU A 335 5.81 10.87 -1.86
N GLN A 336 6.36 11.31 -0.73
CA GLN A 336 7.52 12.21 -0.73
C GLN A 336 8.70 11.59 -1.46
N ASN A 337 8.91 10.28 -1.35
CA ASN A 337 9.95 9.61 -2.14
C ASN A 337 9.66 9.66 -3.65
N ILE A 338 8.39 9.55 -4.07
CA ILE A 338 8.01 9.74 -5.49
C ILE A 338 8.35 11.18 -5.93
N SER A 339 7.99 12.20 -5.14
CA SER A 339 8.33 13.60 -5.44
C SER A 339 9.86 13.81 -5.53
N ASN A 340 10.61 13.21 -4.61
CA ASN A 340 12.07 13.26 -4.62
C ASN A 340 12.66 12.62 -5.88
N GLN A 341 12.09 11.51 -6.38
CA GLN A 341 12.54 10.93 -7.65
C GLN A 341 12.26 11.86 -8.84
N TRP A 342 11.09 12.49 -8.89
CA TRP A 342 10.82 13.52 -9.90
C TRP A 342 11.79 14.69 -9.80
N HIS A 343 12.13 15.13 -8.59
CA HIS A 343 13.11 16.19 -8.37
C HIS A 343 14.50 15.81 -8.90
N THR A 344 14.99 14.63 -8.53
CA THR A 344 16.31 14.12 -8.97
C THR A 344 16.36 13.98 -10.49
N MET A 345 15.31 13.43 -11.12
CA MET A 345 15.23 13.37 -12.58
C MET A 345 15.21 14.77 -13.20
N GLY A 346 14.43 15.70 -12.64
CA GLY A 346 14.37 17.08 -13.12
C GLY A 346 15.74 17.76 -13.09
N ALA A 347 16.53 17.55 -12.03
CA ALA A 347 17.89 18.06 -11.91
C ALA A 347 18.83 17.48 -12.98
N LYS A 348 18.76 16.17 -13.24
CA LYS A 348 19.54 15.49 -14.30
C LYS A 348 19.21 16.04 -15.70
N TYR A 349 17.92 16.20 -16.01
CA TYR A 349 17.49 16.82 -17.27
C TYR A 349 17.95 18.27 -17.38
N HIS A 350 17.92 19.02 -16.27
CA HIS A 350 18.40 20.40 -16.26
C HIS A 350 19.91 20.49 -16.49
N SER A 351 20.72 19.64 -15.86
CA SER A 351 22.17 19.57 -16.09
C SER A 351 22.47 19.24 -17.57
N LEU A 352 21.81 18.22 -18.13
CA LEU A 352 21.97 17.85 -19.54
C LEU A 352 21.62 19.02 -20.49
N LEU A 353 20.53 19.74 -20.20
CA LEU A 353 20.10 20.90 -20.98
C LEU A 353 21.09 22.07 -20.92
N GLN A 354 21.75 22.30 -19.78
CA GLN A 354 22.77 23.35 -19.65
C GLN A 354 24.05 23.01 -20.42
N ASN A 355 24.37 21.72 -20.52
CA ASN A 355 25.63 21.26 -21.10
C ASN A 355 25.52 20.86 -22.57
N VAL A 356 24.31 20.72 -23.14
CA VAL A 356 24.09 20.20 -24.50
C VAL A 356 24.94 20.88 -25.58
N ASP A 357 25.15 22.19 -25.48
CA ASP A 357 25.96 22.95 -26.44
C ASP A 357 27.45 22.67 -26.32
N SER A 358 27.91 22.27 -25.14
CA SER A 358 29.28 21.94 -24.78
C SER A 358 29.62 20.45 -24.92
N ILE A 359 28.62 19.56 -25.01
CA ILE A 359 28.84 18.11 -25.18
C ILE A 359 29.60 17.85 -26.49
N SER A 360 30.70 17.10 -26.36
CA SER A 360 31.54 16.69 -27.47
C SER A 360 30.85 15.64 -28.36
N PRO A 361 31.20 15.54 -29.67
CA PRO A 361 30.66 14.51 -30.54
C PRO A 361 30.87 13.08 -30.05
N GLU A 362 31.96 12.82 -29.32
CA GLU A 362 32.28 11.53 -28.72
C GLU A 362 31.36 11.21 -27.53
N GLU A 363 31.05 12.19 -26.68
CA GLU A 363 30.09 12.05 -25.57
C GLU A 363 28.63 11.91 -26.05
N LEU A 364 28.29 12.49 -27.21
CA LEU A 364 26.97 12.29 -27.83
C LEU A 364 26.70 10.79 -28.14
N VAL A 365 27.73 9.99 -28.42
CA VAL A 365 27.55 8.56 -28.69
C VAL A 365 26.99 7.82 -27.48
N PHE A 366 27.51 8.11 -26.27
CA PHE A 366 27.05 7.48 -25.03
C PHE A 366 25.63 7.91 -24.65
N MET A 367 25.20 9.13 -25.01
CA MET A 367 23.83 9.58 -24.79
C MET A 367 22.78 8.73 -25.51
N LYS A 368 23.12 8.07 -26.64
CA LYS A 368 22.19 7.13 -27.29
C LYS A 368 21.97 5.88 -26.45
N GLU A 369 23.04 5.35 -25.85
CA GLU A 369 22.97 4.19 -24.96
C GLU A 369 22.16 4.56 -23.72
N ASP A 370 22.40 5.73 -23.13
CA ASP A 370 21.64 6.23 -21.98
C ASP A 370 20.15 6.43 -22.29
N LEU A 371 19.81 6.99 -23.46
CA LEU A 371 18.42 7.11 -23.92
C LEU A 371 17.76 5.73 -24.06
N SER A 372 18.50 4.71 -24.52
CA SER A 372 17.98 3.35 -24.66
C SER A 372 17.74 2.70 -23.30
N ILE A 373 18.70 2.84 -22.37
CA ILE A 373 18.57 2.34 -20.99
C ILE A 373 17.38 3.01 -20.30
N ALA A 374 17.23 4.32 -20.46
CA ALA A 374 16.10 5.07 -19.93
C ALA A 374 14.78 4.58 -20.54
N LYS A 375 14.72 4.34 -21.86
CA LYS A 375 13.53 3.80 -22.55
C LYS A 375 13.09 2.47 -21.95
N ASP A 376 14.02 1.55 -21.76
CA ASP A 376 13.72 0.23 -21.21
C ASP A 376 13.32 0.32 -19.73
N SER A 377 13.99 1.18 -18.97
CA SER A 377 13.68 1.41 -17.56
C SER A 377 12.29 2.03 -17.37
N TRP A 378 11.90 3.01 -18.19
CA TRP A 378 10.56 3.59 -18.18
C TRP A 378 9.47 2.60 -18.59
N LYS A 379 9.77 1.70 -19.55
CA LYS A 379 8.88 0.62 -19.92
C LYS A 379 8.64 -0.33 -18.74
N ASN A 380 9.71 -0.73 -18.05
CA ASN A 380 9.61 -1.60 -16.86
C ASN A 380 8.78 -0.94 -15.75
N ILE A 381 8.94 0.38 -15.54
CA ILE A 381 8.11 1.12 -14.58
C ILE A 381 6.65 1.17 -15.01
N LYS A 382 6.34 1.42 -16.30
CA LYS A 382 4.96 1.40 -16.80
C LYS A 382 4.32 0.03 -16.57
N ASP A 383 5.00 -1.05 -16.95
CA ASP A 383 4.46 -2.40 -16.84
C ASP A 383 4.18 -2.74 -15.36
N TYR A 384 5.03 -2.27 -14.43
CA TYR A 384 4.79 -2.36 -13.00
C TYR A 384 3.61 -1.50 -12.51
N ALA A 385 3.52 -0.24 -12.97
CA ALA A 385 2.44 0.69 -12.65
C ALA A 385 1.06 0.17 -13.07
N GLU A 386 0.99 -0.46 -14.25
CA GLU A 386 -0.23 -1.08 -14.78
C GLU A 386 -0.65 -2.29 -13.96
N LYS A 387 0.32 -3.09 -13.50
CA LYS A 387 0.06 -4.26 -12.64
C LYS A 387 -0.56 -3.86 -11.30
N ILE A 388 0.04 -2.90 -10.58
CA ILE A 388 -0.52 -2.39 -9.30
C ILE A 388 -1.94 -1.87 -9.50
N TYR A 389 -2.17 -1.12 -10.59
CA TYR A 389 -3.49 -0.53 -10.87
C TYR A 389 -4.58 -1.59 -11.11
N ALA A 390 -4.26 -2.63 -11.87
CA ALA A 390 -5.21 -3.68 -12.24
C ALA A 390 -5.49 -4.68 -11.12
N GLU A 391 -4.47 -5.04 -10.33
CA GLU A 391 -4.54 -6.12 -9.34
C GLU A 391 -4.92 -5.62 -7.93
N ASP A 392 -4.45 -4.44 -7.51
CA ASP A 392 -4.56 -4.00 -6.11
C ASP A 392 -5.63 -2.91 -5.90
N ILE A 393 -5.74 -1.96 -6.84
CA ILE A 393 -6.61 -0.78 -6.67
C ILE A 393 -8.06 -1.07 -7.09
N GLN A 394 -8.27 -1.81 -8.19
CA GLN A 394 -9.61 -2.10 -8.73
C GLN A 394 -10.36 -3.24 -8.02
N VAL A 395 -9.67 -4.18 -7.35
CA VAL A 395 -10.37 -5.32 -6.72
C VAL A 395 -11.09 -4.90 -5.44
N VAL A 396 -10.49 -3.98 -4.66
CA VAL A 396 -11.14 -3.39 -3.47
C VAL A 396 -12.46 -2.68 -3.83
N ASP A 397 -12.55 -2.09 -5.03
CA ASP A 397 -13.78 -1.43 -5.49
C ASP A 397 -14.86 -2.42 -5.96
N ARG A 398 -14.50 -3.64 -6.37
CA ARG A 398 -15.47 -4.66 -6.82
C ARG A 398 -16.16 -5.41 -5.68
N GLU A 399 -15.59 -5.42 -4.48
CA GLU A 399 -16.24 -5.93 -3.27
C GLU A 399 -17.20 -4.92 -2.61
N LYS A 400 -17.48 -3.78 -3.28
CA LYS A 400 -18.50 -2.81 -2.87
C LYS A 400 -19.96 -3.27 -3.10
N VAL A 401 -20.17 -4.46 -3.67
CA VAL A 401 -21.50 -5.01 -3.99
C VAL A 401 -21.92 -6.08 -2.99
#